data_AF-A0A661MLP9-F1
#
_entry.id   AF-A0A661MLP9-F1
#
_cell.length_a   1.000
_cell.length_b   1.000
_cell.length_c   1.000
_cell.angle_alpha   90.00
_cell.angle_beta   90.00
_cell.angle_gamma   90.00
#
_symmetry.space_group_name_H-M   'P 1'
#
loop_
_entity.id
_entity.type
_entity.pdbx_description
1 polymer ?
#
loop_
_entity_poly.entity_id
_entity_poly.type
_entity_poly.pdbx_seq_one_letter_code
_entity_poly.pdbx_strand_id
1 'polypeptide(L)' 'MSGVMMLNHIADTRGDESCRAAASRIRDAYNQALPDGQKTRDLGGQLGTEGFASALIDRMAG' A
#
# COMPACT_ATOMS: atom_id res chain seq x y z
N MET A 1 2.55 -3.81 -4.36
CA MET A 1 1.83 -3.33 -5.57
C MET A 1 0.99 -4.39 -6.27
N SER A 2 1.43 -5.65 -6.42
CA SER A 2 0.61 -6.71 -7.04
C SER A 2 -0.78 -6.88 -6.42
N GLY A 3 -0.89 -6.83 -5.08
CA GLY A 3 -2.19 -6.87 -4.39
C GLY A 3 -3.14 -5.73 -4.76
N VAL A 4 -2.63 -4.50 -4.91
CA VAL A 4 -3.41 -3.33 -5.38
C VAL A 4 -3.96 -3.58 -6.78
N MET A 5 -3.14 -4.15 -7.67
CA MET A 5 -3.58 -4.50 -9.03
C MET A 5 -4.66 -5.58 -9.02
N MET A 6 -4.52 -6.60 -8.17
CA MET A 6 -5.54 -7.64 -8.00
C MET A 6 -6.86 -7.06 -7.49
N LEU A 7 -6.83 -6.21 -6.46
CA LEU A 7 -8.02 -5.57 -5.92
C LEU A 7 -8.72 -4.70 -6.97
N ASN A 8 -7.97 -3.92 -7.74
CA ASN A 8 -8.53 -3.16 -8.87
C ASN A 8 -9.17 -4.08 -9.91
N HIS A 9 -8.53 -5.18 -10.27
CA HIS A 9 -9.08 -6.14 -11.22
C HIS A 9 -10.39 -6.77 -10.71
N ILE A 10 -10.48 -7.10 -9.42
CA ILE A 10 -11.73 -7.59 -8.81
C ILE A 10 -12.81 -6.51 -8.87
N ALA A 11 -12.48 -5.26 -8.55
CA ALA A 11 -13.41 -4.15 -8.65
C ALA A 11 -13.92 -3.96 -10.09
N ASP A 12 -13.04 -4.03 -11.09
CA ASP A 12 -13.39 -3.87 -12.50
C ASP A 12 -14.26 -5.04 -13.01
N THR A 13 -13.91 -6.27 -12.66
CA THR A 13 -14.56 -7.48 -13.21
C THR A 13 -15.82 -7.90 -12.47
N ARG A 14 -15.95 -7.55 -11.18
CA ARG A 14 -17.08 -7.94 -10.32
C ARG A 14 -17.92 -6.76 -9.85
N GLY A 15 -17.57 -5.53 -10.22
CA GLY A 15 -18.28 -4.33 -9.78
C GLY A 15 -18.14 -4.04 -8.28
N ASP A 16 -17.13 -4.60 -7.62
CA ASP A 16 -16.95 -4.44 -6.18
C ASP A 16 -16.12 -3.19 -5.86
N GLU A 17 -16.80 -2.07 -5.63
CA GLU A 17 -16.17 -0.79 -5.30
C GLU A 17 -15.39 -0.82 -3.98
N SER A 18 -15.71 -1.72 -3.05
CA SER A 18 -14.97 -1.84 -1.78
C SER A 18 -13.53 -2.27 -2.02
N CYS A 19 -13.30 -3.14 -3.01
CA CYS A 19 -11.97 -3.54 -3.45
C CYS A 19 -11.18 -2.35 -4.02
N ARG A 20 -11.83 -1.48 -4.80
CA ARG A 20 -11.19 -0.26 -5.32
C ARG A 20 -10.83 0.70 -4.19
N ALA A 21 -11.72 0.91 -3.23
CA ALA A 21 -11.45 1.77 -2.08
C ALA A 21 -10.27 1.25 -1.25
N ALA A 22 -10.19 -0.06 -1.01
CA ALA A 22 -9.06 -0.67 -0.33
C ALA A 22 -7.75 -0.53 -1.13
N ALA A 23 -7.79 -0.76 -2.44
CA ALA A 23 -6.63 -0.60 -3.33
C ALA A 23 -6.07 0.83 -3.30
N SER A 24 -6.95 1.84 -3.32
CA SER A 24 -6.57 3.26 -3.22
C SER A 24 -5.89 3.57 -1.89
N ARG A 25 -6.47 3.16 -0.75
CA ARG A 25 -5.86 3.39 0.58
C ARG A 25 -4.44 2.81 0.69
N ILE A 26 -4.23 1.59 0.19
CA ILE A 26 -2.90 0.96 0.20
C ILE A 26 -1.93 1.74 -0.69
N ARG A 27 -2.37 2.18 -1.88
CA ARG A 27 -1.54 2.96 -2.80
C ARG A 27 -1.15 4.30 -2.19
N ASP A 28 -2.09 5.00 -1.57
CA ASP A 28 -1.87 6.32 -1.00
C ASP A 28 -0.91 6.24 0.20
N ALA A 29 -1.11 5.25 1.09
CA ALA A 29 -0.19 4.96 2.17
C ALA A 29 1.23 4.66 1.67
N TYR A 30 1.37 3.88 0.59
CA TYR A 30 2.66 3.59 -0.03
C TYR A 30 3.32 4.85 -0.61
N ASN A 31 2.56 5.65 -1.35
CA ASN A 31 3.04 6.90 -1.95
C ASN A 31 3.46 7.93 -0.89
N GLN A 32 2.87 7.89 0.30
CA GLN A 32 3.27 8.74 1.43
C GLN A 32 4.45 8.15 2.22
N ALA A 33 4.52 6.82 2.41
CA ALA A 33 5.59 6.19 3.19
C ALA A 33 6.99 6.43 2.60
N LEU A 34 7.12 6.39 1.27
CA LEU A 34 8.40 6.58 0.59
C LEU A 34 9.03 7.98 0.80
N PRO A 35 8.32 9.11 0.57
CA PRO A 35 8.85 10.45 0.84
C PRO A 35 9.13 10.68 2.34
N ASP A 36 8.36 10.03 3.23
CA ASP A 36 8.59 10.05 4.68
C ASP A 36 9.81 9.22 5.13
N GLY A 37 10.61 8.71 4.19
CA GLY A 37 11.82 7.96 4.46
C GLY A 37 11.58 6.53 4.97
N GLN A 38 10.33 6.06 5.00
CA GLN A 38 9.99 4.68 5.36
C GLN A 38 10.34 3.77 4.19
N LYS A 39 11.61 3.37 4.11
CA LYS A 39 12.16 2.61 2.99
C LYS A 39 12.82 1.33 3.46
N THR A 40 12.76 0.31 2.62
CA THR A 40 13.53 -0.92 2.77
C THR A 40 14.97 -0.75 2.28
N ARG A 41 15.84 -1.70 2.61
CA ARG A 41 17.29 -1.62 2.34
C ARG A 41 17.63 -1.45 0.86
N ASP A 42 16.86 -2.09 -0.02
CA ASP A 42 17.01 -1.99 -1.48
C ASP A 42 16.73 -0.57 -2.01
N LEU A 43 15.95 0.23 -1.29
CA LEU A 43 15.65 1.63 -1.59
C LEU A 43 16.48 2.60 -0.74
N GLY A 44 17.57 2.13 -0.12
CA GLY A 44 18.46 2.93 0.72
C GLY A 44 17.92 3.26 2.11
N GLY A 45 16.89 2.54 2.57
CA GLY A 45 16.35 2.66 3.93
C GLY A 45 16.87 1.59 4.88
N GLN A 46 16.25 1.49 6.05
CA GLN A 46 16.65 0.55 7.10
C GLN A 46 15.55 -0.45 7.47
N LEU A 47 14.33 -0.26 6.97
CA LEU A 47 13.21 -1.12 7.31
C LEU A 47 13.37 -2.51 6.68
N GLY A 48 12.90 -3.52 7.41
CA GLY A 48 12.58 -4.83 6.85
C GLY A 48 11.14 -4.87 6.33
N THR A 49 10.73 -6.01 5.78
CA THR A 49 9.38 -6.23 5.24
C THR A 49 8.28 -5.92 6.25
N GLU A 50 8.40 -6.41 7.48
CA GLU A 50 7.40 -6.19 8.54
C GLU A 50 7.33 -4.73 8.98
N GLY A 51 8.48 -4.06 9.10
CA GLY A 51 8.54 -2.65 9.47
C GLY A 51 7.92 -1.76 8.40
N PHE A 52 8.20 -2.04 7.13
CA PHE A 52 7.56 -1.31 6.03
C PHE A 52 6.06 -1.59 5.96
N ALA A 53 5.62 -2.84 6.13
CA ALA A 53 4.20 -3.18 6.17
C ALA A 53 3.46 -2.45 7.31
N SER A 54 4.05 -2.39 8.50
CA SER A 54 3.48 -1.66 9.64
C SER A 54 3.34 -0.16 9.33
N ALA A 55 4.39 0.45 8.74
CA ALA A 55 4.36 1.85 8.32
C ALA A 55 3.25 2.16 7.30
N LEU A 56 2.88 1.19 6.43
CA LEU A 56 1.73 1.34 5.54
C LEU A 56 0.40 1.24 6.30
N ILE A 57 0.27 0.26 7.21
CA ILE A 57 -0.95 0.06 8.00
C ILE A 57 -1.26 1.29 8.86
N ASP A 58 -0.26 1.85 9.54
CA ASP A 58 -0.42 3.04 10.38
C ASP A 58 -0.96 4.24 9.57
N ARG A 59 -0.57 4.38 8.30
CA ARG A 59 -1.04 5.44 7.40
C ARG A 59 -2.44 5.21 6.83
N MET A 60 -2.94 3.98 6.84
CA MET A 60 -4.30 3.67 6.40
C MET A 60 -5.35 3.84 7.51
N ALA A 61 -4.91 3.90 8.76
CA ALA A 61 -5.77 4.01 9.93
C ALA A 61 -6.05 5.47 10.37
N GLY A 62 -5.33 6.44 9.79
CA GLY A 62 -5.57 7.88 9.96
C GLY A 62 -6.52 8.44 8.91
#